data_AF-A0A2S0LTA8-F1
#
_entry.id   AF-A0A2S0LTA8-F1
#
_cell.length_a   1.000
_cell.length_b   1.000
_cell.length_c   1.000
_cell.angle_alpha   90.00
_cell.angle_beta   90.00
_cell.angle_gamma   90.00
#
_symmetry.space_group_name_H-M   'P 1'
#
loop_
_entity.id
_entity.type
_entity.pdbx_description
1 polymer ?
#
loop_
_entity_poly.entity_id
_entity_poly.type
_entity_poly.pdbx_seq_one_letter_code
_entity_poly.pdbx_strand_id
1 'polypeptide(L)' 'MANCTEARRLGIAPIYRGDAAYRPALDRDNDGVACE' A
#
# COMPACT_ATOMS: atom_id res chain seq x y z
N MET A 1 -2.96 -4.26 6.77
CA MET A 1 -1.57 -4.66 6.46
C MET A 1 -0.58 -3.95 7.37
N ALA A 2 0.51 -4.62 7.77
CA ALA A 2 1.51 -4.07 8.69
C ALA A 2 2.57 -3.18 8.01
N ASN A 3 3.03 -3.54 6.80
CA ASN A 3 4.05 -2.80 6.04
C ASN A 3 4.05 -3.19 4.55
N CYS A 4 4.85 -2.49 3.74
CA CYS A 4 4.99 -2.75 2.30
C CYS A 4 5.69 -4.06 1.95
N THR A 5 6.54 -4.60 2.82
CA THR A 5 7.17 -5.91 2.60
C THR A 5 6.11 -7.00 2.58
N GLU A 6 5.18 -6.96 3.53
CA GLU A 6 4.06 -7.90 3.57
C GLU A 6 3.12 -7.70 2.38
N ALA A 7 2.88 -6.47 1.97
CA ALA A 7 2.07 -6.14 0.79
C ALA A 7 2.60 -6.79 -0.50
N ARG A 8 3.92 -6.68 -0.70
CA ARG A 8 4.60 -7.29 -1.85
C ARG A 8 4.64 -8.80 -1.75
N ARG A 9 4.85 -9.34 -0.54
CA ARG A 9 4.83 -10.80 -0.31
C ARG A 9 3.47 -11.43 -0.60
N LEU A 10 2.40 -10.73 -0.25
CA LEU A 10 1.02 -11.14 -0.52
C LEU A 10 0.58 -10.83 -1.96
N GLY A 11 1.42 -10.18 -2.77
CA GLY A 11 1.12 -9.86 -4.18
C GLY A 11 0.01 -8.81 -4.36
N ILE A 12 -0.23 -7.97 -3.35
CA ILE A 12 -1.28 -6.95 -3.34
C ILE A 12 -0.71 -5.52 -3.44
N ALA A 13 0.60 -5.37 -3.55
CA ALA A 13 1.24 -4.12 -3.93
C ALA A 13 1.39 -4.04 -5.47
N PRO A 14 1.25 -2.85 -6.09
CA PRO A 14 0.91 -1.56 -5.48
C PRO A 14 -0.55 -1.49 -4.99
N ILE A 15 -0.78 -0.78 -3.88
CA ILE A 15 -2.10 -0.66 -3.25
C ILE A 15 -2.70 0.70 -3.60
N TYR A 16 -3.85 0.73 -4.25
CA TYR A 16 -4.43 1.98 -4.73
C TYR A 16 -5.37 2.61 -3.70
N ARG A 17 -5.45 3.95 -3.69
CA ARG A 17 -6.40 4.69 -2.85
C ARG A 17 -7.84 4.24 -3.17
N GLY A 18 -8.48 3.62 -2.19
CA GLY A 18 -9.80 2.99 -2.32
C GLY A 18 -9.78 1.48 -2.06
N ASP A 19 -8.62 0.84 -2.13
CA ASP A 19 -8.47 -0.56 -1.71
C ASP A 19 -8.63 -0.70 -0.19
N ALA A 20 -9.21 -1.83 0.24
CA ALA A 20 -9.33 -2.17 1.66
C ALA A 20 -7.95 -2.27 2.36
N ALA A 21 -6.90 -2.52 1.58
CA ALA A 21 -5.53 -2.57 2.07
C ALA A 21 -4.85 -1.19 2.13
N TYR A 22 -5.43 -0.16 1.52
CA TYR A 22 -4.84 1.18 1.44
C TYR A 22 -4.82 1.83 2.82
N ARG A 23 -3.65 2.37 3.16
CA ARG A 23 -3.45 3.15 4.38
C ARG A 23 -2.56 4.33 4.04
N PRO A 24 -2.92 5.57 4.40
CA PRO A 24 -2.09 6.75 4.15
C PRO A 24 -0.68 6.63 4.74
N ALA A 25 -0.50 5.86 5.82
CA ALA A 25 0.82 5.61 6.40
C ALA A 25 1.75 4.73 5.53
N LEU A 26 1.22 4.06 4.51
CA LEU A 26 1.97 3.25 3.54
C LEU A 26 2.24 3.99 2.22
N ASP A 27 1.61 5.14 2.05
CA ASP A 27 1.71 6.03 0.89
C ASP A 27 2.59 7.22 1.30
N ARG A 28 3.90 7.07 1.09
CA ARG A 28 4.92 7.94 1.70
C ARG A 28 4.98 9.31 1.05
N ASP A 29 4.73 9.39 -0.24
CA ASP A 29 4.67 10.62 -1.03
C ASP A 29 3.22 11.13 -1.21
N ASN A 30 2.23 10.33 -0.79
CA ASN A 30 0.81 10.67 -0.71
C ASN A 30 0.18 10.90 -2.09
N ASP A 31 0.67 10.18 -3.09
CA ASP A 31 0.20 10.25 -4.48
C ASP A 31 -1.08 9.41 -4.71
N GLY A 32 -1.45 8.57 -3.73
CA GLY A 32 -2.57 7.64 -3.81
C GLY A 32 -2.19 6.21 -4.15
N VAL A 33 -0.91 5.87 -4.19
CA VAL A 33 -0.36 4.54 -4.45
C VAL A 33 0.53 4.13 -3.28
N ALA A 34 -0.02 3.34 -2.36
CA ALA A 34 0.76 2.80 -1.27
C ALA A 34 1.66 1.64 -1.75
N CYS A 35 2.89 1.60 -1.23
CA CYS A 35 3.84 0.51 -1.44
C CYS A 35 4.25 0.26 -2.90
N GLU A 36 4.27 1.30 -3.74
CA GLU A 36 4.95 1.29 -5.04
C GLU A 36 6.41 0.83 -4.96
#